data_AF-A0A9D1SWF6-F1
#
_entry.id   AF-A0A9D1SWF6-F1
#
_cell.length_a   1.000
_cell.length_b   1.000
_cell.length_c   1.000
_cell.angle_alpha   90.00
_cell.angle_beta   90.00
_cell.angle_gamma   90.00
#
_symmetry.space_group_name_H-M   'P 1'
#
loop_
_entity.id
_entity.type
_entity.pdbx_description
1 polymer ?
#
loop_
_entity_poly.entity_id
_entity_poly.type
_entity_poly.pdbx_seq_one_letter_code
_entity_poly.pdbx_strand_id
1 'polypeptide(L)'
;MASFWEEFKDLFKTQSRKDEERQQEIAAALEAEKAVTEQLENLDRAYRDTLPEEPEPDLDALFPEDPGYQKVDYTPATDEELAELAGAEIGSKKAGDILDLTSAYDEAVAKVSEQAREAEAKKAEAVDTLTRTYDELMKEAENSATARGLARSSVLSSAVQSLGEAETAGREEAERDYALRVRELDEELTRLSEERDAALAQTELEYAAELESRIAELKSERDAEAKKIAEYNNKIAEKEREYALSREEDIAEFLADREKERLEREQKTREEEAKYGYTGEKQKNYAKRYEIAYEFYSSLSPDIAAAALEASPNMRYYLGNYYDKLHDALETEGKKTYF
;
A
#
# COMPACT_ATOMS: atom_id res chain seq x y z
N MET A 1 67.24 -7.58 -74.24
CA MET A 1 67.27 -8.66 -75.25
C MET A 1 67.33 -10.01 -74.54
N ALA A 2 66.21 -10.41 -73.93
CA ALA A 2 65.92 -11.78 -73.53
C ALA A 2 64.54 -12.05 -74.12
N SER A 3 64.46 -12.91 -75.13
CA SER A 3 63.17 -13.21 -75.79
C SER A 3 63.25 -14.53 -76.56
N PHE A 4 64.37 -14.84 -77.23
CA PHE A 4 64.41 -16.04 -78.10
C PHE A 4 64.77 -17.35 -77.38
N TRP A 5 65.62 -17.34 -76.33
CA TRP A 5 66.09 -18.56 -75.66
C TRP A 5 65.17 -19.06 -74.54
N GLU A 6 64.36 -18.18 -73.95
CA GLU A 6 63.34 -18.58 -72.97
C GLU A 6 62.13 -19.18 -73.66
N GLU A 7 61.63 -18.56 -74.75
CA GLU A 7 60.58 -19.13 -75.60
C GLU A 7 60.95 -20.52 -76.14
N PHE A 8 62.22 -20.74 -76.49
CA PHE A 8 62.69 -22.04 -77.03
C PHE A 8 62.80 -23.15 -75.96
N LYS A 9 63.19 -22.80 -74.73
CA LYS A 9 63.18 -23.76 -73.59
C LYS A 9 61.76 -24.12 -73.18
N ASP A 10 60.84 -23.19 -73.31
CA ASP A 10 59.45 -23.38 -72.93
C ASP A 10 58.70 -24.31 -73.89
N LEU A 11 59.18 -24.45 -75.14
CA LEU A 11 58.65 -25.40 -76.13
C LEU A 11 58.95 -26.89 -75.81
N PHE A 12 59.91 -27.18 -74.92
CA PHE A 12 60.40 -28.55 -74.60
C PHE A 12 60.09 -29.03 -73.17
N LYS A 13 59.38 -28.23 -72.36
CA LYS A 13 58.94 -28.66 -71.01
C LYS A 13 57.78 -29.66 -71.11
N THR A 14 57.83 -30.76 -70.35
CA THR A 14 56.69 -31.67 -70.17
C THR A 14 55.55 -30.95 -69.45
N GLN A 15 54.31 -31.22 -69.84
CA GLN A 15 53.10 -30.56 -69.31
C GLN A 15 53.05 -30.55 -67.77
N SER A 16 53.49 -31.64 -67.12
CA SER A 16 53.60 -31.74 -65.66
C SER A 16 54.52 -30.73 -64.98
N ARG A 17 55.63 -30.30 -65.62
CA ARG A 17 56.55 -29.31 -65.05
C ARG A 17 56.01 -27.88 -65.18
N LYS A 18 55.30 -27.59 -66.28
CA LYS A 18 54.58 -26.32 -66.43
C LYS A 18 53.47 -26.18 -65.39
N ASP A 19 52.78 -27.28 -65.10
CA ASP A 19 51.74 -27.32 -64.08
C ASP A 19 52.32 -27.14 -62.65
N GLU A 20 53.48 -27.72 -62.35
CA GLU A 20 54.18 -27.52 -61.06
C GLU A 20 54.71 -26.09 -60.89
N GLU A 21 55.34 -25.51 -61.92
CA GLU A 21 55.80 -24.11 -61.90
C GLU A 21 54.61 -23.14 -61.71
N ARG A 22 53.51 -23.39 -62.43
CA ARG A 22 52.26 -22.63 -62.30
C ARG A 22 51.68 -22.70 -60.89
N GLN A 23 51.69 -23.87 -60.25
CA GLN A 23 51.22 -24.00 -58.87
C GLN A 23 52.12 -23.27 -57.87
N GLN A 24 53.44 -23.25 -58.09
CA GLN A 24 54.38 -22.51 -57.26
C GLN A 24 54.20 -21.00 -57.40
N GLU A 25 53.95 -20.51 -58.61
CA GLU A 25 53.68 -19.10 -58.87
C GLU A 25 52.35 -18.65 -58.27
N ILE A 26 51.30 -19.48 -58.34
CA ILE A 26 50.04 -19.23 -57.65
C ILE A 26 50.25 -19.19 -56.12
N ALA A 27 51.00 -20.14 -55.56
CA ALA A 27 51.29 -20.16 -54.12
C ALA A 27 52.11 -18.92 -53.67
N ALA A 28 53.08 -18.49 -54.48
CA ALA A 28 53.86 -17.27 -54.22
C ALA A 28 53.00 -16.01 -54.33
N ALA A 29 52.07 -15.96 -55.30
CA ALA A 29 51.11 -14.88 -55.43
C ALA A 29 50.18 -14.81 -54.20
N LEU A 30 49.66 -15.94 -53.72
CA LEU A 30 48.84 -16.00 -52.50
C LEU A 30 49.61 -15.56 -51.24
N GLU A 31 50.91 -15.84 -51.17
CA GLU A 31 51.75 -15.37 -50.06
C GLU A 31 51.95 -13.85 -50.12
N ALA A 32 52.20 -13.31 -51.31
CA ALA A 32 52.35 -11.86 -51.52
C ALA A 32 51.02 -11.11 -51.32
N GLU A 33 49.89 -11.75 -51.60
CA GLU A 33 48.54 -11.22 -51.41
C GLU A 33 48.22 -10.93 -49.93
N LYS A 34 48.94 -11.53 -48.96
CA LYS A 34 48.75 -11.23 -47.54
C LYS A 34 48.91 -9.75 -47.22
N ALA A 35 49.91 -9.08 -47.81
CA ALA A 35 50.12 -7.64 -47.62
C ALA A 35 48.97 -6.80 -48.19
N VAL A 36 48.38 -7.23 -49.31
CA VAL A 36 47.20 -6.61 -49.91
C VAL A 36 45.99 -6.81 -48.99
N THR A 37 45.81 -8.03 -48.47
CA THR A 37 44.74 -8.39 -47.55
C THR A 37 44.76 -7.52 -46.29
N GLU A 38 45.93 -7.29 -45.70
CA GLU A 38 46.09 -6.39 -44.54
C GLU A 38 45.68 -4.94 -44.85
N GLN A 39 45.99 -4.43 -46.05
CA GLN A 39 45.55 -3.10 -46.47
C GLN A 39 44.03 -3.03 -46.65
N LEU A 40 43.43 -4.07 -47.23
CA LEU A 40 41.98 -4.17 -47.38
C LEU A 40 41.27 -4.28 -46.02
N GLU A 41 41.86 -5.00 -45.06
CA GLU A 41 41.36 -5.09 -43.69
C GLU A 41 41.36 -3.72 -43.00
N ASN A 42 42.44 -2.95 -43.15
CA ASN A 42 42.52 -1.59 -42.59
C ASN A 42 41.47 -0.64 -43.19
N LEU A 43 41.23 -0.74 -44.50
CA LEU A 43 40.17 0.03 -45.16
C LEU A 43 38.76 -0.41 -44.73
N ASP A 44 38.58 -1.69 -44.42
CA ASP A 44 37.33 -2.21 -43.88
C ASP A 44 37.04 -1.74 -42.46
N ARG A 45 38.05 -1.81 -41.60
CA ARG A 45 37.97 -1.29 -40.24
C ARG A 45 37.68 0.21 -40.22
N ALA A 46 38.45 0.99 -40.98
CA ALA A 46 38.25 2.44 -41.08
C ALA A 46 36.86 2.82 -41.59
N TYR A 47 36.27 2.02 -42.50
CA TYR A 47 34.90 2.24 -42.95
C TYR A 47 33.87 1.88 -41.88
N ARG A 48 34.03 0.76 -41.19
CA ARG A 48 33.13 0.36 -40.09
C ARG A 48 33.10 1.40 -38.97
N ASP A 49 34.26 1.96 -38.63
CA ASP A 49 34.38 2.98 -37.59
C ASP A 49 33.70 4.32 -37.98
N THR A 50 33.35 4.50 -39.26
CA THR A 50 32.60 5.68 -39.76
C THR A 50 31.09 5.46 -39.83
N LEU A 51 30.62 4.22 -39.63
CA LEU A 51 29.19 3.94 -39.64
C LEU A 51 28.56 4.49 -38.35
N PRO A 52 27.43 5.21 -38.45
CA PRO A 52 26.73 5.68 -37.26
C PRO A 52 26.21 4.48 -36.47
N GLU A 53 26.45 4.47 -35.15
CA GLU A 53 25.77 3.54 -34.24
C GLU A 53 24.28 3.86 -34.24
N GLU A 54 23.43 2.82 -34.36
CA GLU A 54 21.99 3.02 -34.26
C GLU A 54 21.63 3.39 -32.81
N PRO A 55 20.91 4.50 -32.58
CA PRO A 55 20.60 4.93 -31.22
C PRO A 55 19.71 3.90 -30.51
N GLU A 56 20.15 3.41 -29.37
CA GLU A 56 19.35 2.50 -28.55
C GLU A 56 18.12 3.23 -27.99
N PRO A 57 16.95 2.58 -27.95
CA PRO A 57 15.74 3.20 -27.44
C PRO A 57 15.79 3.23 -25.91
N ASP A 58 15.31 4.32 -25.30
CA ASP A 58 15.10 4.39 -23.87
C ASP A 58 13.83 3.60 -23.52
N LEU A 59 14.00 2.33 -23.15
CA LEU A 59 12.90 1.43 -22.85
C LEU A 59 12.11 1.86 -21.62
N ASP A 60 12.73 2.51 -20.64
CA ASP A 60 12.04 2.96 -19.42
C ASP A 60 11.21 4.22 -19.67
N ALA A 61 11.65 5.08 -20.60
CA ALA A 61 10.84 6.20 -21.05
C ALA A 61 9.63 5.77 -21.91
N LEU A 62 9.79 4.72 -22.72
CA LEU A 62 8.72 4.20 -23.58
C LEU A 62 7.73 3.31 -22.81
N PHE A 63 8.27 2.53 -21.86
CA PHE A 63 7.55 1.57 -21.04
C PHE A 63 7.95 1.79 -19.58
N PRO A 64 7.28 2.69 -18.85
CA PRO A 64 7.63 2.99 -17.46
C PRO A 64 7.62 1.75 -16.55
N GLU A 65 8.49 1.70 -15.55
CA GLU A 65 8.48 0.61 -14.56
C GLU A 65 7.30 0.75 -13.58
N ASP A 66 6.94 1.98 -13.23
CA ASP A 66 5.85 2.28 -12.30
C ASP A 66 4.54 2.59 -13.07
N PRO A 67 3.49 1.76 -12.94
CA PRO A 67 2.19 2.04 -13.52
C PRO A 67 1.40 3.16 -12.81
N GLY A 68 1.93 3.72 -11.72
CA GLY A 68 1.32 4.80 -10.95
C GLY A 68 0.17 4.34 -10.03
N TYR A 69 0.10 3.04 -9.71
CA TYR A 69 -0.87 2.53 -8.76
C TYR A 69 -0.50 2.93 -7.32
N GLN A 70 -1.50 3.28 -6.52
CA GLN A 70 -1.29 3.70 -5.13
C GLN A 70 -1.91 2.70 -4.16
N LYS A 71 -1.11 2.27 -3.19
CA LYS A 71 -1.58 1.48 -2.04
C LYS A 71 -2.05 2.43 -0.95
N VAL A 72 -3.03 1.97 -0.18
CA VAL A 72 -3.49 2.69 1.01
C VAL A 72 -2.64 2.26 2.19
N ASP A 73 -1.97 3.22 2.82
CA ASP A 73 -1.32 3.03 4.12
C ASP A 73 -2.37 3.21 5.22
N TYR A 74 -2.58 2.17 6.01
CA TYR A 74 -3.61 2.12 7.05
C TYR A 74 -3.05 1.45 8.29
N THR A 75 -3.06 2.21 9.39
CA THR A 75 -2.73 1.72 10.72
C THR A 75 -4.02 1.60 11.52
N PRO A 76 -4.51 0.37 11.80
CA PRO A 76 -5.73 0.17 12.57
C PRO A 76 -5.56 0.65 14.01
N ALA A 77 -6.63 1.19 14.62
CA ALA A 77 -6.65 1.53 16.03
C ALA A 77 -6.44 0.29 16.93
N THR A 78 -5.72 0.47 18.02
CA THR A 78 -5.47 -0.57 19.02
C THR A 78 -6.71 -0.85 19.88
N ASP A 79 -6.73 -2.02 20.51
CA ASP A 79 -7.83 -2.39 21.42
C ASP A 79 -7.95 -1.42 22.61
N GLU A 80 -6.85 -0.84 23.06
CA GLU A 80 -6.81 0.16 24.14
C GLU A 80 -7.43 1.48 23.68
N GLU A 81 -7.06 1.99 22.50
CA GLU A 81 -7.64 3.21 21.92
C GLU A 81 -9.15 3.07 21.69
N LEU A 82 -9.62 1.90 21.23
CA LEU A 82 -11.05 1.64 21.06
C LEU A 82 -11.79 1.58 22.40
N ALA A 83 -11.17 1.02 23.44
CA ALA A 83 -11.75 0.98 24.78
C ALA A 83 -11.85 2.37 25.41
N GLU A 84 -10.82 3.21 25.23
CA GLU A 84 -10.86 4.61 25.66
C GLU A 84 -11.94 5.41 24.94
N LEU A 85 -12.06 5.25 23.61
CA LEU A 85 -13.09 5.90 22.81
C LEU A 85 -14.50 5.52 23.28
N ALA A 86 -14.77 4.22 23.43
CA ALA A 86 -16.06 3.74 23.91
C ALA A 86 -16.36 4.23 25.35
N GLY A 87 -15.35 4.20 26.22
CA GLY A 87 -15.46 4.71 27.58
C GLY A 87 -15.78 6.21 27.63
N ALA A 88 -15.17 7.01 26.75
CA ALA A 88 -15.42 8.44 26.65
C ALA A 88 -16.84 8.76 26.12
N GLU A 89 -17.31 8.04 25.10
CA GLU A 89 -18.66 8.20 24.53
C GLU A 89 -19.75 7.95 25.58
N ILE A 90 -19.57 6.92 26.41
CA ILE A 90 -20.56 6.46 27.38
C ILE A 90 -20.45 7.19 28.71
N GLY A 91 -19.23 7.57 29.11
CA GLY A 91 -18.91 8.09 30.44
C GLY A 91 -19.72 9.33 30.84
N SER A 92 -19.94 10.27 29.91
CA SER A 92 -20.72 11.48 30.20
C SER A 92 -22.18 11.18 30.50
N LYS A 93 -22.78 10.22 29.77
CA LYS A 93 -24.19 9.84 29.95
C LYS A 93 -24.35 9.10 31.28
N LYS A 94 -23.44 8.16 31.58
CA LYS A 94 -23.37 7.46 32.88
C LYS A 94 -23.28 8.43 34.06
N ALA A 95 -22.39 9.42 33.97
CA ALA A 95 -22.23 10.40 35.04
C ALA A 95 -23.50 11.24 35.25
N GLY A 96 -24.21 11.59 34.17
CA GLY A 96 -25.49 12.27 34.23
C GLY A 96 -26.57 11.44 34.93
N ASP A 97 -26.76 10.19 34.51
CA ASP A 97 -27.78 9.32 35.09
C ASP A 97 -27.54 9.02 36.58
N ILE A 98 -26.28 8.82 36.99
CA ILE A 98 -25.92 8.64 38.41
C ILE A 98 -26.23 9.90 39.21
N LEU A 99 -25.94 11.09 38.67
CA LEU A 99 -26.22 12.35 39.33
C LEU A 99 -27.74 12.56 39.50
N ASP A 100 -28.52 12.26 38.46
CA ASP A 100 -29.98 12.37 38.50
C ASP A 100 -30.59 11.40 39.51
N LEU A 101 -30.13 10.14 39.54
CA LEU A 101 -30.55 9.14 40.54
C LEU A 101 -30.23 9.59 41.97
N THR A 102 -29.02 10.10 42.20
CA THR A 102 -28.59 10.58 43.52
C THR A 102 -29.41 11.79 43.96
N SER A 103 -29.65 12.73 43.04
CA SER A 103 -30.45 13.92 43.33
C SER A 103 -31.91 13.58 43.67
N ALA A 104 -32.51 12.64 42.93
CA ALA A 104 -33.86 12.16 43.21
C ALA A 104 -33.97 11.48 44.57
N TYR A 105 -32.97 10.67 44.96
CA TYR A 105 -32.89 10.06 46.28
C TYR A 105 -32.77 11.14 47.38
N ASP A 106 -31.88 12.11 47.21
CA ASP A 106 -31.66 13.18 48.19
C ASP A 106 -32.93 14.02 48.40
N GLU A 107 -33.67 14.33 47.33
CA GLU A 107 -34.97 15.00 47.43
C GLU A 107 -36.01 14.17 48.19
N ALA A 108 -36.03 12.84 47.98
CA ALA A 108 -36.94 11.95 48.70
C ALA A 108 -36.60 11.89 50.20
N VAL A 109 -35.31 11.76 50.54
CA VAL A 109 -34.84 11.77 51.94
C VAL A 109 -35.14 13.11 52.62
N ALA A 110 -35.01 14.22 51.90
CA ALA A 110 -35.36 15.54 52.43
C ALA A 110 -36.84 15.63 52.80
N LYS A 111 -37.75 15.10 51.96
CA LYS A 111 -39.18 15.03 52.26
C LYS A 111 -39.49 14.18 53.48
N VAL A 112 -38.86 13.01 53.61
CA VAL A 112 -39.04 12.15 54.79
C VAL A 112 -38.53 12.85 56.06
N SER A 113 -37.40 13.55 55.96
CA SER A 113 -36.84 14.36 57.06
C SER A 113 -37.77 15.50 57.48
N GLU A 114 -38.46 16.13 56.53
CA GLU A 114 -39.47 17.14 56.82
C GLU A 114 -40.70 16.54 57.53
N GLN A 115 -41.18 15.38 57.08
CA GLN A 115 -42.26 14.65 57.75
C GLN A 115 -41.91 14.24 59.18
N ALA A 116 -40.65 13.89 59.45
CA ALA A 116 -40.18 13.58 60.80
C ALA A 116 -40.29 14.81 61.72
N ARG A 117 -39.87 15.99 61.24
CA ARG A 117 -40.01 17.26 61.98
C ARG A 117 -41.48 17.62 62.22
N GLU A 118 -42.35 17.40 61.24
CA GLU A 118 -43.79 17.62 61.41
C GLU A 118 -44.40 16.68 62.45
N ALA A 119 -43.98 15.41 62.48
CA ALA A 119 -44.44 14.44 63.48
C ALA A 119 -44.00 14.86 64.90
N GLU A 120 -42.76 15.33 65.06
CA GLU A 120 -42.25 15.84 66.32
C GLU A 120 -43.03 17.08 66.79
N ALA A 121 -43.27 18.03 65.88
CA ALA A 121 -44.05 19.23 66.18
C ALA A 121 -45.49 18.91 66.61
N LYS A 122 -46.17 17.97 65.91
CA LYS A 122 -47.52 17.52 66.27
C LYS A 122 -47.59 16.89 67.65
N LYS A 123 -46.60 16.05 67.99
CA LYS A 123 -46.49 15.45 69.33
C LYS A 123 -46.30 16.53 70.40
N ALA A 124 -45.40 17.49 70.17
CA ALA A 124 -45.18 18.60 71.10
C ALA A 124 -46.45 19.44 71.32
N GLU A 125 -47.18 19.76 70.24
CA GLU A 125 -48.45 20.48 70.29
C GLU A 125 -49.54 19.70 71.05
N ALA A 126 -49.65 18.40 70.82
CA ALA A 126 -50.60 17.54 71.53
C ALA A 126 -50.33 17.52 73.04
N VAL A 127 -49.06 17.37 73.44
CA VAL A 127 -48.65 17.37 74.86
C VAL A 127 -48.87 18.74 75.52
N ASP A 128 -48.56 19.84 74.84
CA ASP A 128 -48.81 21.20 75.33
C ASP A 128 -50.32 21.46 75.51
N THR A 129 -51.14 21.04 74.55
CA THR A 129 -52.61 21.15 74.62
C THR A 129 -53.20 20.32 75.76
N LEU A 130 -52.74 19.08 75.93
CA LEU A 130 -53.12 18.21 77.06
C LEU A 130 -52.78 18.86 78.39
N THR A 131 -51.57 19.42 78.52
CA THR A 131 -51.11 20.08 79.74
C THR A 131 -51.97 21.29 80.09
N ARG A 132 -52.26 22.17 79.10
CA ARG A 132 -53.15 23.32 79.31
C ARG A 132 -54.56 22.90 79.73
N THR A 133 -55.11 21.89 79.05
CA THR A 133 -56.45 21.39 79.34
C THR A 133 -56.53 20.80 80.75
N TYR A 134 -55.50 20.04 81.16
CA TYR A 134 -55.36 19.54 82.52
C TYR A 134 -55.33 20.67 83.56
N ASP A 135 -54.49 21.69 83.35
CA ASP A 135 -54.37 22.84 84.26
C ASP A 135 -55.69 23.62 84.41
N GLU A 136 -56.44 23.79 83.32
CA GLU A 136 -57.75 24.45 83.32
C GLU A 136 -58.79 23.62 84.10
N LEU A 137 -58.89 22.32 83.81
CA LEU A 137 -59.82 21.42 84.50
C LEU A 137 -59.50 21.26 85.98
N MET A 138 -58.21 21.24 86.34
CA MET A 138 -57.75 21.23 87.72
C MET A 138 -58.21 22.48 88.48
N LYS A 139 -57.98 23.68 87.92
CA LYS A 139 -58.45 24.94 88.52
C LYS A 139 -59.96 24.97 88.66
N GLU A 140 -60.70 24.51 87.66
CA GLU A 140 -62.17 24.45 87.72
C GLU A 140 -62.66 23.50 88.81
N ALA A 141 -62.06 22.31 88.91
CA ALA A 141 -62.37 21.33 89.94
C ALA A 141 -62.11 21.89 91.36
N GLU A 142 -60.96 22.54 91.57
CA GLU A 142 -60.60 23.17 92.84
C GLU A 142 -61.55 24.32 93.22
N ASN A 143 -61.85 25.21 92.28
CA ASN A 143 -62.77 26.34 92.49
C ASN A 143 -64.18 25.85 92.84
N SER A 144 -64.68 24.85 92.11
CA SER A 144 -66.00 24.25 92.32
C SER A 144 -66.09 23.53 93.68
N ALA A 145 -65.06 22.74 94.03
CA ALA A 145 -64.99 22.08 95.33
C ALA A 145 -64.92 23.08 96.49
N THR A 146 -64.17 24.18 96.32
CA THR A 146 -64.10 25.26 97.30
C THR A 146 -65.44 25.95 97.48
N ALA A 147 -66.13 26.32 96.40
CA ALA A 147 -67.45 26.95 96.44
C ALA A 147 -68.52 26.07 97.13
N ARG A 148 -68.34 24.75 97.11
CA ARG A 148 -69.26 23.77 97.74
C ARG A 148 -68.83 23.32 99.14
N GLY A 149 -67.72 23.83 99.68
CA GLY A 149 -67.19 23.39 100.99
C GLY A 149 -66.57 21.99 100.99
N LEU A 150 -66.28 21.43 99.82
CA LEU A 150 -65.76 20.08 99.60
C LEU A 150 -64.24 20.05 99.38
N ALA A 151 -63.54 21.15 99.61
CA ALA A 151 -62.10 21.30 99.34
C ALA A 151 -61.19 20.29 100.07
N ARG A 152 -61.65 19.67 101.16
CA ARG A 152 -60.92 18.60 101.89
C ARG A 152 -61.57 17.22 101.74
N SER A 153 -62.51 17.09 100.82
CA SER A 153 -63.26 15.84 100.62
C SER A 153 -62.49 14.85 99.74
N SER A 154 -62.78 13.57 99.92
CA SER A 154 -62.33 12.51 99.02
C SER A 154 -62.83 12.70 97.58
N VAL A 155 -63.91 13.46 97.38
CA VAL A 155 -64.47 13.75 96.05
C VAL A 155 -63.51 14.60 95.21
N LEU A 156 -62.94 15.67 95.78
CA LEU A 156 -61.93 16.46 95.07
C LEU A 156 -60.68 15.63 94.81
N SER A 157 -60.21 14.86 95.81
CA SER A 157 -59.04 14.00 95.64
C SER A 157 -59.22 12.98 94.51
N SER A 158 -60.41 12.37 94.40
CA SER A 158 -60.72 11.44 93.32
C SER A 158 -60.77 12.14 91.96
N ALA A 159 -61.35 13.33 91.89
CA ALA A 159 -61.42 14.10 90.63
C ALA A 159 -60.02 14.50 90.14
N VAL A 160 -59.16 15.00 91.04
CA VAL A 160 -57.75 15.34 90.74
C VAL A 160 -56.98 14.11 90.26
N GLN A 161 -57.16 12.97 90.93
CA GLN A 161 -56.53 11.71 90.53
C GLN A 161 -56.98 11.28 89.12
N SER A 162 -58.29 11.27 88.84
CA SER A 162 -58.81 10.90 87.52
C SER A 162 -58.34 11.84 86.41
N LEU A 163 -58.21 13.14 86.68
CA LEU A 163 -57.64 14.10 85.73
C LEU A 163 -56.17 13.81 85.44
N GLY A 164 -55.37 13.49 86.47
CA GLY A 164 -53.96 13.15 86.31
C GLY A 164 -53.74 11.82 85.58
N GLU A 165 -54.58 10.82 85.83
CA GLU A 165 -54.58 9.55 85.10
C GLU A 165 -54.94 9.77 83.61
N ALA A 166 -55.93 10.62 83.33
CA ALA A 166 -56.32 10.96 81.95
C ALA A 166 -55.23 11.73 81.20
N GLU A 167 -54.57 12.70 81.84
CA GLU A 167 -53.45 13.44 81.25
C GLU A 167 -52.28 12.49 80.94
N THR A 168 -51.93 11.61 81.89
CA THR A 168 -50.86 10.62 81.71
C THR A 168 -51.18 9.69 80.54
N ALA A 169 -52.40 9.17 80.48
CA ALA A 169 -52.85 8.31 79.38
C ALA A 169 -52.80 9.03 78.03
N GLY A 170 -53.24 10.29 77.95
CA GLY A 170 -53.17 11.09 76.72
C GLY A 170 -51.74 11.39 76.27
N ARG A 171 -50.83 11.65 77.21
CA ARG A 171 -49.39 11.81 76.91
C ARG A 171 -48.79 10.51 76.38
N GLU A 172 -49.11 9.38 77.00
CA GLU A 172 -48.67 8.07 76.51
C GLU A 172 -49.21 7.76 75.11
N GLU A 173 -50.45 8.13 74.81
CA GLU A 173 -51.05 7.97 73.48
C GLU A 173 -50.30 8.81 72.43
N ALA A 174 -50.04 10.10 72.73
CA ALA A 174 -49.26 10.97 71.84
C ALA A 174 -47.83 10.47 71.60
N GLU A 175 -47.17 9.91 72.63
CA GLU A 175 -45.87 9.26 72.50
C GLU A 175 -45.93 8.00 71.63
N ARG A 176 -46.98 7.17 71.78
CA ARG A 176 -47.16 5.96 70.96
C ARG A 176 -47.41 6.30 69.50
N ASP A 177 -48.26 7.28 69.22
CA ASP A 177 -48.55 7.72 67.85
C ASP A 177 -47.30 8.28 67.17
N TYR A 178 -46.53 9.10 67.88
CA TYR A 178 -45.24 9.58 67.41
C TYR A 178 -44.25 8.44 67.14
N ALA A 179 -44.11 7.50 68.07
CA ALA A 179 -43.21 6.36 67.92
C ALA A 179 -43.58 5.46 66.72
N LEU A 180 -44.88 5.22 66.51
CA LEU A 180 -45.37 4.50 65.33
C LEU A 180 -45.03 5.28 64.05
N ARG A 181 -45.26 6.59 64.03
CA ARG A 181 -44.97 7.40 62.85
C ARG A 181 -43.48 7.45 62.52
N VAL A 182 -42.61 7.62 63.52
CA VAL A 182 -41.15 7.60 63.32
C VAL A 182 -40.70 6.26 62.75
N ARG A 183 -41.25 5.15 63.28
CA ARG A 183 -40.94 3.82 62.76
C ARG A 183 -41.32 3.66 61.29
N GLU A 184 -42.49 4.14 60.87
CA GLU A 184 -42.89 4.12 59.45
C GLU A 184 -41.92 4.93 58.58
N LEU A 185 -41.46 6.10 59.05
CA LEU A 185 -40.50 6.93 58.34
C LEU A 185 -39.11 6.27 58.25
N ASP A 186 -38.67 5.58 59.30
CA ASP A 186 -37.41 4.80 59.29
C ASP A 186 -37.48 3.62 58.31
N GLU A 187 -38.62 2.93 58.25
CA GLU A 187 -38.87 1.87 57.27
C GLU A 187 -38.87 2.44 55.84
N GLU A 188 -39.44 3.63 55.63
CA GLU A 188 -39.40 4.34 54.35
C GLU A 188 -37.97 4.76 53.94
N LEU A 189 -37.16 5.29 54.87
CA LEU A 189 -35.76 5.62 54.60
C LEU A 189 -34.93 4.39 54.22
N THR A 190 -35.17 3.26 54.91
CA THR A 190 -34.52 1.99 54.61
C THR A 190 -34.86 1.55 53.19
N ARG A 191 -36.15 1.56 52.83
CA ARG A 191 -36.61 1.23 51.48
C ARG A 191 -36.02 2.15 50.42
N LEU A 192 -36.00 3.47 50.65
CA LEU A 192 -35.41 4.43 49.70
C LEU A 192 -33.91 4.15 49.48
N SER A 193 -33.18 3.77 50.54
CA SER A 193 -31.76 3.40 50.40
C SER A 193 -31.58 2.14 49.58
N GLU A 194 -32.39 1.11 49.83
CA GLU A 194 -32.35 -0.15 49.05
C GLU A 194 -32.71 0.09 47.58
N GLU A 195 -33.74 0.90 47.30
CA GLU A 195 -34.15 1.29 45.95
C GLU A 195 -33.03 2.04 45.22
N ARG A 196 -32.35 2.98 45.90
CA ARG A 196 -31.19 3.69 45.34
C ARG A 196 -30.07 2.71 44.99
N ASP A 197 -29.70 1.84 45.92
CA ASP A 197 -28.58 0.91 45.72
C ASP A 197 -28.87 -0.08 44.59
N ALA A 198 -30.11 -0.57 44.50
CA ALA A 198 -30.56 -1.40 43.40
C ALA A 198 -30.54 -0.65 42.06
N ALA A 199 -30.99 0.61 42.03
CA ALA A 199 -30.97 1.43 40.82
C ALA A 199 -29.53 1.71 40.35
N LEU A 200 -28.64 2.10 41.27
CA LEU A 200 -27.22 2.33 40.95
C LEU A 200 -26.54 1.06 40.42
N ALA A 201 -26.77 -0.09 41.05
CA ALA A 201 -26.22 -1.36 40.59
C ALA A 201 -26.75 -1.76 39.20
N GLN A 202 -28.05 -1.54 38.95
CA GLN A 202 -28.64 -1.79 37.64
C GLN A 202 -28.03 -0.88 36.57
N THR A 203 -27.89 0.41 36.85
CA THR A 203 -27.23 1.38 35.97
C THR A 203 -25.78 0.97 35.68
N GLU A 204 -25.02 0.53 36.69
CA GLU A 204 -23.66 0.04 36.48
C GLU A 204 -23.59 -1.18 35.55
N LEU A 205 -24.51 -2.13 35.71
CA LEU A 205 -24.61 -3.30 34.84
C LEU A 205 -24.99 -2.93 33.40
N GLU A 206 -25.96 -2.05 33.23
CA GLU A 206 -26.38 -1.56 31.91
C GLU A 206 -25.22 -0.88 31.18
N TYR A 207 -24.50 0.01 31.86
CA TYR A 207 -23.37 0.70 31.27
C TYR A 207 -22.17 -0.21 31.01
N ALA A 208 -21.93 -1.22 31.85
CA ALA A 208 -20.91 -2.22 31.58
C ALA A 208 -21.24 -3.02 30.30
N ALA A 209 -22.50 -3.42 30.13
CA ALA A 209 -22.95 -4.12 28.93
C ALA A 209 -22.93 -3.22 27.68
N GLU A 210 -23.34 -1.95 27.80
CA GLU A 210 -23.26 -0.96 26.72
C GLU A 210 -21.82 -0.73 26.28
N LEU A 211 -20.89 -0.62 27.24
CA LEU A 211 -19.46 -0.47 26.98
C LEU A 211 -18.88 -1.68 26.24
N GLU A 212 -19.16 -2.90 26.70
CA GLU A 212 -18.69 -4.12 26.05
C GLU A 212 -19.24 -4.24 24.62
N SER A 213 -20.54 -3.96 24.44
CA SER A 213 -21.19 -3.95 23.14
C SER A 213 -20.55 -2.93 22.19
N ARG A 214 -20.29 -1.72 22.68
CA ARG A 214 -19.67 -0.65 21.87
C ARG A 214 -18.23 -0.97 21.49
N ILE A 215 -17.44 -1.54 22.41
CA ILE A 215 -16.08 -2.02 22.11
C ILE A 215 -16.12 -3.11 21.04
N ALA A 216 -17.05 -4.06 21.14
CA ALA A 216 -17.19 -5.14 20.17
C ALA A 216 -17.58 -4.60 18.77
N GLU A 217 -18.49 -3.63 18.71
CA GLU A 217 -18.86 -2.94 17.48
C GLU A 217 -17.67 -2.23 16.84
N LEU A 218 -16.93 -1.41 17.60
CA LEU A 218 -15.74 -0.70 17.12
C LEU A 218 -14.66 -1.66 16.61
N LYS A 219 -14.44 -2.80 17.30
CA LYS A 219 -13.51 -3.83 16.83
C LYS A 219 -13.95 -4.44 15.51
N SER A 220 -15.25 -4.75 15.37
CA SER A 220 -15.83 -5.28 14.14
C SER A 220 -15.68 -4.30 12.97
N GLU A 221 -15.94 -3.01 13.19
CA GLU A 221 -15.75 -1.95 12.19
C GLU A 221 -14.30 -1.83 11.76
N ARG A 222 -13.37 -1.75 12.73
CA ARG A 222 -11.92 -1.71 12.47
C ARG A 222 -11.46 -2.90 11.63
N ASP A 223 -11.88 -4.11 12.01
CA ASP A 223 -11.44 -5.34 11.35
C ASP A 223 -12.03 -5.43 9.92
N ALA A 224 -13.27 -4.97 9.72
CA ALA A 224 -13.89 -4.89 8.40
C ALA A 224 -13.17 -3.89 7.49
N GLU A 225 -12.78 -2.72 8.02
CA GLU A 225 -12.02 -1.72 7.28
C GLU A 225 -10.60 -2.22 6.95
N ALA A 226 -9.90 -2.81 7.91
CA ALA A 226 -8.60 -3.43 7.71
C ALA A 226 -8.64 -4.49 6.59
N LYS A 227 -9.67 -5.33 6.59
CA LYS A 227 -9.88 -6.34 5.55
C LYS A 227 -10.11 -5.69 4.18
N LYS A 228 -10.97 -4.68 4.09
CA LYS A 228 -11.25 -3.96 2.84
C LYS A 228 -9.99 -3.33 2.25
N ILE A 229 -9.16 -2.74 3.09
CA ILE A 229 -7.89 -2.12 2.67
C ILE A 229 -6.87 -3.17 2.25
N ALA A 230 -6.78 -4.29 2.97
CA ALA A 230 -5.92 -5.41 2.58
C ALA A 230 -6.35 -5.99 1.21
N GLU A 231 -7.65 -6.19 0.98
CA GLU A 231 -8.18 -6.64 -0.31
C GLU A 231 -7.87 -5.64 -1.44
N TYR A 232 -8.00 -4.34 -1.18
CA TYR A 232 -7.63 -3.30 -2.13
C TYR A 232 -6.13 -3.35 -2.47
N ASN A 233 -5.26 -3.37 -1.45
CA ASN A 233 -3.81 -3.42 -1.65
C ASN A 233 -3.36 -4.69 -2.37
N ASN A 234 -4.02 -5.83 -2.12
CA ASN A 234 -3.79 -7.08 -2.85
C ASN A 234 -4.18 -6.95 -4.33
N LYS A 235 -5.32 -6.32 -4.65
CA LYS A 235 -5.70 -6.04 -6.05
C LYS A 235 -4.73 -5.10 -6.74
N ILE A 236 -4.20 -4.11 -6.02
CA ILE A 236 -3.16 -3.23 -6.56
C ILE A 236 -1.89 -4.03 -6.86
N ALA A 237 -1.46 -4.90 -5.94
CA ALA A 237 -0.30 -5.76 -6.16
C ALA A 237 -0.49 -6.76 -7.32
N GLU A 238 -1.71 -7.25 -7.55
CA GLU A 238 -2.06 -8.07 -8.71
C GLU A 238 -1.92 -7.25 -10.01
N LYS A 239 -2.48 -6.05 -10.05
CA LYS A 239 -2.35 -5.15 -11.21
C LYS A 239 -0.90 -4.73 -11.48
N GLU A 240 -0.10 -4.49 -10.45
CA GLU A 240 1.34 -4.21 -10.59
C GLU A 240 2.06 -5.39 -11.27
N ARG A 241 1.71 -6.63 -10.91
CA ARG A 241 2.29 -7.84 -11.53
C ARG A 241 1.82 -8.03 -12.96
N GLU A 242 0.53 -7.87 -13.22
CA GLU A 242 -0.03 -7.95 -14.58
C GLU A 242 0.60 -6.90 -15.48
N TYR A 243 0.79 -5.67 -14.99
CA TYR A 243 1.48 -4.61 -15.71
C TYR A 243 2.93 -4.97 -15.99
N ALA A 244 3.67 -5.50 -15.01
CA ALA A 244 5.05 -5.92 -15.22
C ALA A 244 5.17 -7.01 -16.31
N LEU A 245 4.26 -7.98 -16.33
CA LEU A 245 4.20 -8.99 -17.39
C LEU A 245 3.88 -8.38 -18.76
N SER A 246 2.85 -7.53 -18.83
CA SER A 246 2.49 -6.82 -20.07
C SER A 246 3.65 -5.97 -20.58
N ARG A 247 4.37 -5.30 -19.67
CA ARG A 247 5.55 -4.49 -19.98
C ARG A 247 6.66 -5.33 -20.62
N GLU A 248 6.94 -6.51 -20.07
CA GLU A 248 7.93 -7.42 -20.64
C GLU A 248 7.54 -7.90 -22.05
N GLU A 249 6.25 -8.23 -22.25
CA GLU A 249 5.72 -8.62 -23.55
C GLU A 249 5.79 -7.47 -24.57
N ASP A 250 5.37 -6.26 -24.18
CA ASP A 250 5.39 -5.06 -25.03
C ASP A 250 6.83 -4.68 -25.43
N ILE A 251 7.79 -4.78 -24.50
CA ILE A 251 9.22 -4.56 -24.78
C ILE A 251 9.74 -5.61 -25.77
N ALA A 252 9.39 -6.88 -25.57
CA ALA A 252 9.83 -7.96 -26.44
C ALA A 252 9.27 -7.81 -27.87
N GLU A 253 8.00 -7.43 -28.01
CA GLU A 253 7.37 -7.15 -29.30
C GLU A 253 8.04 -5.95 -29.99
N PHE A 254 8.24 -4.85 -29.25
CA PHE A 254 8.91 -3.65 -29.77
C PHE A 254 10.33 -3.94 -30.29
N LEU A 255 11.12 -4.71 -29.54
CA LEU A 255 12.47 -5.10 -29.95
C LEU A 255 12.47 -6.04 -31.15
N ALA A 256 11.51 -6.98 -31.22
CA ALA A 256 11.36 -7.90 -32.34
C ALA A 256 10.98 -7.17 -33.64
N ASP A 257 10.06 -6.22 -33.56
CA ASP A 257 9.67 -5.39 -34.70
C ASP A 257 10.82 -4.50 -35.18
N ARG A 258 11.56 -3.88 -34.26
CA ARG A 258 12.75 -3.08 -34.60
C ARG A 258 13.82 -3.92 -35.29
N GLU A 259 14.04 -5.14 -34.83
CA GLU A 259 14.99 -6.08 -35.45
C GLU A 259 14.53 -6.50 -36.84
N LYS A 260 13.23 -6.78 -37.02
CA LYS A 260 12.65 -7.10 -38.31
C LYS A 260 12.80 -5.94 -39.30
N GLU A 261 12.51 -4.71 -38.88
CA GLU A 261 12.72 -3.52 -39.72
C GLU A 261 14.20 -3.33 -40.09
N ARG A 262 15.12 -3.62 -39.17
CA ARG A 262 16.57 -3.60 -39.45
C ARG A 262 16.93 -4.63 -40.53
N LEU A 263 16.48 -5.88 -40.38
CA LEU A 263 16.73 -6.94 -41.35
C LEU A 263 16.12 -6.65 -42.72
N GLU A 264 14.90 -6.09 -42.77
CA GLU A 264 14.25 -5.67 -44.02
C GLU A 264 15.02 -4.52 -44.70
N ARG A 265 15.50 -3.53 -43.92
CA ARG A 265 16.39 -2.47 -44.45
C ARG A 265 17.69 -3.05 -44.99
N GLU A 266 18.34 -3.94 -44.25
CA GLU A 266 19.57 -4.60 -44.71
C GLU A 266 19.36 -5.41 -45.98
N GLN A 267 18.29 -6.21 -46.05
CA GLN A 267 17.96 -6.99 -47.23
C GLN A 267 17.72 -6.08 -48.44
N LYS A 268 16.94 -5.02 -48.27
CA LYS A 268 16.69 -4.03 -49.33
C LYS A 268 17.98 -3.37 -49.79
N THR A 269 18.87 -2.98 -48.87
CA THR A 269 20.18 -2.44 -49.22
C THR A 269 21.02 -3.45 -49.99
N ARG A 270 21.04 -4.73 -49.59
CA ARG A 270 21.77 -5.79 -50.33
C ARG A 270 21.21 -5.98 -51.74
N GLU A 271 19.89 -5.99 -51.90
CA GLU A 271 19.24 -6.12 -53.21
C GLU A 271 19.53 -4.91 -54.12
N GLU A 272 19.46 -3.69 -53.58
CA GLU A 272 19.80 -2.46 -54.31
C GLU A 272 21.27 -2.44 -54.71
N GLU A 273 22.19 -2.82 -53.81
CA GLU A 273 23.63 -2.90 -54.09
C GLU A 273 23.98 -3.98 -55.10
N ALA A 274 23.31 -5.12 -55.09
CA ALA A 274 23.49 -6.17 -56.09
C ALA A 274 23.05 -5.71 -57.49
N LYS A 275 21.98 -4.91 -57.57
CA LYS A 275 21.40 -4.46 -58.85
C LYS A 275 22.08 -3.22 -59.43
N TYR A 276 22.46 -2.26 -58.58
CA TYR A 276 22.94 -0.94 -59.01
C TYR A 276 24.40 -0.66 -58.62
N GLY A 277 25.03 -1.55 -57.85
CA GLY A 277 26.37 -1.36 -57.29
C GLY A 277 26.35 -0.51 -56.01
N TYR A 278 27.52 -0.37 -55.38
CA TYR A 278 27.67 0.44 -54.17
C TYR A 278 27.51 1.95 -54.47
N THR A 279 27.01 2.71 -53.49
CA THR A 279 26.84 4.16 -53.58
C THR A 279 27.52 4.88 -52.40
N GLY A 280 27.71 6.21 -52.51
CA GLY A 280 28.21 7.06 -51.42
C GLY A 280 29.63 6.73 -50.93
N GLU A 281 29.86 6.83 -49.61
CA GLU A 281 31.15 6.51 -48.97
C GLU A 281 31.50 5.01 -49.11
N LYS A 282 30.50 4.12 -49.10
CA LYS A 282 30.69 2.69 -49.37
C LYS A 282 31.28 2.47 -50.75
N GLN A 283 30.77 3.16 -51.77
CA GLN A 283 31.33 3.10 -53.12
C GLN A 283 32.78 3.54 -53.16
N LYS A 284 33.13 4.67 -52.54
CA LYS A 284 34.51 5.17 -52.51
C LYS A 284 35.45 4.18 -51.83
N ASN A 285 35.02 3.62 -50.70
CA ASN A 285 35.81 2.65 -49.96
C ASN A 285 36.02 1.37 -50.78
N TYR A 286 34.96 0.78 -51.32
CA TYR A 286 35.05 -0.43 -52.13
C TYR A 286 35.75 -0.21 -53.48
N ALA A 287 35.64 0.97 -54.09
CA ALA A 287 36.42 1.34 -55.27
C ALA A 287 37.92 1.40 -54.94
N LYS A 288 38.29 1.92 -53.76
CA LYS A 288 39.69 1.92 -53.32
C LYS A 288 40.22 0.52 -53.06
N ARG A 289 39.40 -0.36 -52.48
CA ARG A 289 39.73 -1.78 -52.33
C ARG A 289 39.95 -2.46 -53.69
N TYR A 290 39.07 -2.19 -54.65
CA TYR A 290 39.20 -2.68 -56.02
C TYR A 290 40.49 -2.19 -56.69
N GLU A 291 40.83 -0.91 -56.58
CA GLU A 291 42.08 -0.37 -57.13
C GLU A 291 43.31 -1.08 -56.58
N ILE A 292 43.39 -1.25 -55.26
CA ILE A 292 44.50 -1.92 -54.58
C ILE A 292 44.64 -3.38 -55.05
N ALA A 293 43.52 -4.10 -55.14
CA ALA A 293 43.52 -5.47 -55.63
C ALA A 293 43.88 -5.54 -57.12
N TYR A 294 43.34 -4.66 -57.95
CA TYR A 294 43.63 -4.61 -59.39
C TYR A 294 45.12 -4.32 -59.66
N GLU A 295 45.71 -3.33 -58.98
CA GLU A 295 47.15 -3.03 -59.09
C GLU A 295 48.03 -4.25 -58.76
N PHE A 296 47.65 -5.02 -57.73
CA PHE A 296 48.36 -6.23 -57.36
C PHE A 296 48.22 -7.33 -58.43
N TYR A 297 46.99 -7.70 -58.80
CA TYR A 297 46.78 -8.81 -59.73
C TYR A 297 47.23 -8.50 -61.16
N SER A 298 47.14 -7.25 -61.63
CA SER A 298 47.69 -6.85 -62.93
C SER A 298 49.22 -6.82 -62.97
N SER A 299 49.90 -6.91 -61.83
CA SER A 299 51.36 -7.08 -61.78
C SER A 299 51.82 -8.53 -62.00
N LEU A 300 50.89 -9.49 -61.90
CA LEU A 300 51.14 -10.91 -62.16
C LEU A 300 50.94 -11.24 -63.64
N SER A 301 51.40 -12.41 -64.09
CA SER A 301 51.11 -12.86 -65.46
C SER A 301 49.62 -13.17 -65.60
N PRO A 302 48.99 -12.93 -66.78
CA PRO A 302 47.54 -13.05 -66.94
C PRO A 302 46.97 -14.44 -66.58
N ASP A 303 47.74 -15.50 -66.80
CA ASP A 303 47.38 -16.90 -66.52
C ASP A 303 47.53 -17.31 -65.05
N ILE A 304 48.33 -16.56 -64.28
CA ILE A 304 48.50 -16.68 -62.82
C ILE A 304 47.54 -15.76 -62.09
N ALA A 305 47.29 -14.54 -62.58
CA ALA A 305 46.46 -13.54 -61.93
C ALA A 305 45.02 -14.04 -61.66
N ALA A 306 44.35 -14.58 -62.69
CA ALA A 306 43.00 -15.12 -62.55
C ALA A 306 42.96 -16.36 -61.64
N ALA A 307 43.93 -17.27 -61.79
CA ALA A 307 44.02 -18.49 -60.99
C ALA A 307 44.35 -18.21 -59.51
N ALA A 308 45.17 -17.19 -59.24
CA ALA A 308 45.49 -16.74 -57.89
C ALA A 308 44.30 -16.02 -57.23
N LEU A 309 43.56 -15.19 -57.98
CA LEU A 309 42.34 -14.55 -57.47
C LEU A 309 41.27 -15.59 -57.10
N GLU A 310 41.07 -16.61 -57.94
CA GLU A 310 40.15 -17.73 -57.64
C GLU A 310 40.59 -18.57 -56.44
N ALA A 311 41.91 -18.73 -56.26
CA ALA A 311 42.47 -19.45 -55.14
C ALA A 311 42.50 -18.62 -53.84
N SER A 312 42.17 -17.32 -53.90
CA SER A 312 42.13 -16.46 -52.72
C SER A 312 40.84 -16.64 -51.91
N PRO A 313 40.92 -17.01 -50.63
CA PRO A 313 39.74 -17.08 -49.77
C PRO A 313 39.25 -15.69 -49.32
N ASN A 314 40.11 -14.67 -49.33
CA ASN A 314 39.82 -13.37 -48.70
C ASN A 314 39.30 -12.32 -49.69
N MET A 315 39.71 -12.38 -50.96
CA MET A 315 39.36 -11.33 -51.92
C MET A 315 37.88 -11.21 -52.19
N ARG A 316 37.15 -12.33 -52.18
CA ARG A 316 35.69 -12.31 -52.32
C ARG A 316 35.00 -11.56 -51.18
N TYR A 317 35.53 -11.67 -49.96
CA TYR A 317 35.02 -10.97 -48.78
C TYR A 317 35.27 -9.45 -48.86
N TYR A 318 36.51 -9.04 -49.14
CA TYR A 318 36.87 -7.63 -49.10
C TYR A 318 36.40 -6.82 -50.31
N LEU A 319 36.31 -7.45 -51.49
CA LEU A 319 35.89 -6.78 -52.72
C LEU A 319 34.37 -6.82 -52.94
N GLY A 320 33.65 -7.78 -52.34
CA GLY A 320 32.20 -7.90 -52.48
C GLY A 320 31.77 -7.91 -53.94
N ASN A 321 30.85 -7.02 -54.33
CA ASN A 321 30.32 -6.93 -55.70
C ASN A 321 31.39 -6.52 -56.74
N TYR A 322 32.56 -6.01 -56.30
CA TYR A 322 33.68 -5.72 -57.19
C TYR A 322 34.58 -6.92 -57.47
N TYR A 323 34.39 -8.05 -56.77
CA TYR A 323 35.16 -9.27 -57.01
C TYR A 323 34.96 -9.78 -58.44
N ASP A 324 33.70 -9.93 -58.87
CA ASP A 324 33.38 -10.43 -60.22
C ASP A 324 33.88 -9.46 -61.29
N LYS A 325 33.80 -8.14 -61.03
CA LYS A 325 34.36 -7.11 -61.92
C LYS A 325 35.88 -7.26 -62.09
N LEU A 326 36.60 -7.56 -61.01
CA LEU A 326 38.05 -7.77 -61.05
C LEU A 326 38.39 -9.05 -61.81
N HIS A 327 37.66 -10.14 -61.54
CA HIS A 327 37.82 -11.41 -62.21
C HIS A 327 37.61 -11.28 -63.74
N ASP A 328 36.51 -10.65 -64.17
CA ASP A 328 36.22 -10.37 -65.58
C ASP A 328 37.31 -9.52 -66.27
N ALA A 329 37.85 -8.52 -65.56
CA ALA A 329 38.91 -7.66 -66.08
C ALA A 329 40.20 -8.43 -66.35
N LEU A 330 40.61 -9.32 -65.42
CA LEU A 330 41.81 -10.15 -65.55
C LEU A 330 41.66 -11.20 -66.66
N GLU A 331 40.48 -11.81 -66.81
CA GLU A 331 40.22 -12.75 -67.92
C GLU A 331 40.26 -12.07 -69.30
N THR A 332 39.79 -10.81 -69.38
CA THR A 332 39.75 -10.07 -70.65
C THR A 332 41.14 -9.58 -71.08
N GLU A 333 42.01 -9.23 -70.12
CA GLU A 333 43.42 -8.92 -70.39
C GLU A 333 44.21 -10.14 -70.89
N GLY A 334 43.90 -11.35 -70.39
CA GLY A 334 44.45 -12.61 -70.92
C GLY A 334 44.00 -12.95 -72.35
N LYS A 335 42.90 -12.35 -72.85
CA LYS A 335 42.33 -12.58 -74.19
C LYS A 335 42.74 -11.56 -75.24
N LYS A 336 43.60 -10.56 -74.93
CA LYS A 336 44.21 -9.71 -75.97
C LYS A 336 45.23 -10.55 -76.77
N THR A 337 44.70 -11.30 -77.74
CA THR A 337 45.45 -12.01 -78.76
C THR A 337 46.31 -11.02 -79.54
N TYR A 338 47.62 -11.12 -79.36
CA TYR A 338 48.59 -10.61 -80.33
C TYR A 338 48.33 -11.36 -81.64
N PHE A 339 48.00 -10.61 -82.71
CA PHE A 339 47.96 -11.13 -84.07
C PHE A 339 49.32 -11.60 -84.54
#